data_AF-A0A7W4FXS9-F1
#
_entry.id   AF-A0A7W4FXS9-F1
#
_cell.length_a   1.000
_cell.length_b   1.000
_cell.length_c   1.000
_cell.angle_alpha   90.00
_cell.angle_beta   90.00
_cell.angle_gamma   90.00
#
_symmetry.space_group_name_H-M   'P 1'
#
loop_
_entity.id
_entity.type
_entity.pdbx_description
1 polymer ?
#
loop_
_entity_poly.entity_id
_entity_poly.type
_entity_poly.pdbx_seq_one_letter_code
_entity_poly.pdbx_strand_id
1 'polypeptide(L)'
;MLSQHQIDNQLKYEQFKREIAAESPVPCDIKVGDFVTFTNEFGIFFRKPKQVIGFSDECYLPERFIYTESDAYWFPKKVEQLHKVEKTSTGCLLVREATPQSLYQFENELIDDLNWKILVRDNKLHCVWCNDFTMEVVTYCEGDIIWTSALNQEMYESELLRILSFFSAH
;
A
#
# COMPACT_ATOMS: atom_id res chain seq x y z
N MET A 1 24.10 -8.29 -6.99
CA MET A 1 24.34 -7.40 -8.14
C MET A 1 23.10 -7.39 -9.00
N LEU A 2 22.64 -6.21 -9.42
CA LEU A 2 21.50 -6.08 -10.33
C LEU A 2 21.89 -6.55 -11.73
N SER A 3 20.95 -7.10 -12.49
CA SER A 3 21.14 -7.46 -13.90
C SER A 3 21.14 -6.21 -14.78
N GLN A 4 21.72 -6.30 -15.98
CA GLN A 4 21.68 -5.20 -16.96
C GLN A 4 20.23 -4.77 -17.26
N HIS A 5 19.31 -5.72 -17.38
CA HIS A 5 17.89 -5.45 -17.59
C HIS A 5 17.27 -4.63 -16.44
N GLN A 6 17.63 -4.94 -15.20
CA GLN A 6 17.15 -4.19 -14.03
C GLN A 6 17.70 -2.74 -14.03
N ILE A 7 18.96 -2.57 -14.40
CA ILE A 7 19.58 -1.24 -14.54
C ILE A 7 18.87 -0.42 -15.62
N ASP A 8 18.66 -1.01 -16.80
CA ASP A 8 18.01 -0.33 -17.93
C ASP A 8 16.57 0.08 -17.58
N ASN A 9 15.83 -0.79 -16.87
CA ASN A 9 14.48 -0.47 -16.39
C ASN A 9 14.48 0.67 -15.37
N GLN A 10 15.45 0.70 -14.44
CA GLN A 10 15.58 1.80 -13.48
C GLN A 10 15.87 3.11 -14.21
N LEU A 11 16.79 3.12 -15.18
CA LEU A 11 17.11 4.33 -15.94
C LEU A 11 15.90 4.86 -16.71
N LYS A 12 15.11 3.97 -17.32
CA LYS A 12 13.84 4.36 -17.97
C LYS A 12 12.84 4.98 -17.00
N TYR A 13 12.70 4.39 -15.81
CA TYR A 13 11.83 4.94 -14.77
C TYR A 13 12.29 6.33 -14.30
N GLU A 14 13.57 6.49 -14.00
CA GLU A 14 14.13 7.77 -13.56
C GLU A 14 14.03 8.85 -14.63
N GLN A 15 14.22 8.49 -15.90
CA GLN A 15 14.01 9.42 -17.01
C GLN A 15 12.55 9.85 -17.09
N PHE A 16 11.61 8.90 -17.08
CA PHE A 16 10.18 9.18 -17.13
C PHE A 16 9.73 10.09 -15.97
N LYS A 17 10.19 9.81 -14.75
CA LYS A 17 9.84 10.59 -13.55
C LYS A 17 10.30 12.05 -13.63
N ARG A 18 11.32 12.37 -14.42
CA ARG A 18 11.79 13.75 -14.64
C ARG A 18 10.97 14.51 -15.68
N GLU A 19 10.25 13.78 -16.55
CA GLU A 19 9.52 14.34 -17.69
C GLU A 19 8.04 14.62 -17.36
N ILE A 20 7.50 14.02 -16.30
CA ILE A 20 6.11 14.20 -15.85
C ILE A 20 5.92 15.44 -14.97
N ALA A 21 4.71 16.01 -14.99
CA ALA A 21 4.39 17.21 -14.24
C ALA A 21 4.24 16.95 -12.73
N ALA A 22 4.62 17.93 -11.92
CA ALA A 22 4.47 17.86 -10.46
C ALA A 22 3.09 18.32 -9.96
N GLU A 23 2.36 19.09 -10.77
CA GLU A 23 1.04 19.63 -10.46
C GLU A 23 -0.01 19.02 -11.38
N SER A 24 -1.22 18.83 -10.85
CA SER A 24 -2.31 18.26 -11.62
C SER A 24 -2.84 19.28 -12.63
N PRO A 25 -3.03 18.90 -13.91
CA PRO A 25 -3.62 19.77 -14.92
C PRO A 25 -5.11 20.07 -14.65
N VAL A 26 -5.77 19.22 -13.84
CA VAL A 26 -7.18 19.32 -13.48
C VAL A 26 -7.29 19.44 -11.95
N PRO A 27 -8.21 20.27 -11.41
CA PRO A 27 -8.44 20.32 -9.97
C PRO A 27 -8.77 18.94 -9.39
N CYS A 28 -7.93 18.44 -8.48
CA CYS A 28 -8.17 17.25 -7.68
C CYS A 28 -7.42 17.32 -6.35
N ASP A 29 -7.81 16.49 -5.39
CA ASP A 29 -7.20 16.48 -4.06
C ASP A 29 -5.89 15.67 -3.98
N ILE A 30 -5.51 14.97 -5.05
CA ILE A 30 -4.30 14.14 -5.11
C ILE A 30 -3.08 14.98 -5.48
N LYS A 31 -1.96 14.74 -4.80
CA LYS A 31 -0.68 15.42 -5.00
C LYS A 31 0.47 14.42 -5.12
N VAL A 32 1.57 14.84 -5.74
CA VAL A 32 2.82 14.07 -5.74
C VAL A 32 3.25 13.79 -4.30
N GLY A 33 3.66 12.55 -4.04
CA GLY A 33 4.05 12.08 -2.71
C GLY A 33 2.90 11.48 -1.89
N ASP A 34 1.64 11.70 -2.28
CA ASP A 34 0.52 10.98 -1.67
C ASP A 34 0.64 9.48 -1.93
N PHE A 35 0.18 8.68 -0.97
CA PHE A 35 0.03 7.24 -1.15
C PHE A 35 -1.43 6.91 -1.43
N VAL A 36 -1.64 6.05 -2.43
CA VAL A 36 -2.97 5.67 -2.90
C VAL A 36 -3.08 4.16 -3.09
N THR A 37 -4.26 3.60 -2.86
CA THR A 37 -4.65 2.28 -3.38
C THR A 37 -5.41 2.44 -4.69
N PHE A 38 -5.51 1.37 -5.47
CA PHE A 38 -6.09 1.40 -6.81
C PHE A 38 -7.22 0.38 -6.96
N THR A 39 -8.33 0.79 -7.55
CA THR A 39 -9.41 -0.09 -7.98
C THR A 39 -9.54 -0.03 -9.50
N ASN A 40 -9.42 -1.16 -10.18
CA ASN A 40 -9.52 -1.18 -11.64
C ASN A 40 -10.98 -1.06 -12.12
N GLU A 41 -11.17 -0.98 -13.44
CA GLU A 41 -12.51 -0.84 -14.06
C GLU A 41 -13.42 -2.06 -13.86
N PHE A 42 -12.85 -3.20 -13.45
CA PHE A 42 -13.59 -4.41 -13.12
C PHE A 42 -13.95 -4.51 -11.62
N GLY A 43 -13.64 -3.47 -10.83
CA GLY A 43 -13.89 -3.46 -9.39
C GLY A 43 -12.87 -4.26 -8.56
N ILE A 44 -11.75 -4.69 -9.16
CA ILE A 44 -10.69 -5.39 -8.43
C ILE A 44 -9.85 -4.37 -7.67
N PHE A 45 -9.80 -4.55 -6.35
CA PHE A 45 -9.04 -3.72 -5.43
C PHE A 45 -7.58 -4.19 -5.30
N PHE A 46 -6.65 -3.25 -5.44
CA PHE A 46 -5.22 -3.46 -5.25
C PHE A 46 -4.78 -2.74 -3.98
N ARG A 47 -4.68 -3.50 -2.89
CA ARG A 47 -4.46 -2.97 -1.54
C ARG A 47 -3.11 -2.30 -1.33
N LYS A 48 -2.07 -2.74 -2.04
CA LYS A 48 -0.70 -2.31 -1.74
C LYS A 48 -0.56 -0.83 -2.12
N PRO A 49 -0.30 0.08 -1.15
CA PRO A 49 -0.18 1.50 -1.44
C PRO A 49 0.89 1.79 -2.48
N LYS A 50 0.61 2.75 -3.35
CA LYS A 50 1.50 3.23 -4.40
C LYS A 50 1.67 4.74 -4.24
N GLN A 51 2.91 5.22 -4.35
CA GLN A 51 3.17 6.65 -4.29
C GLN A 51 2.75 7.31 -5.61
N VAL A 52 2.11 8.46 -5.55
CA VAL A 52 1.87 9.33 -6.70
C VAL A 52 3.17 10.01 -7.08
N ILE A 53 3.61 9.81 -8.32
CA ILE A 53 4.92 10.27 -8.81
C ILE A 53 4.83 11.50 -9.72
N GLY A 54 3.65 11.82 -10.25
CA GLY A 54 3.43 12.97 -11.11
C GLY A 54 2.13 12.89 -11.88
N PHE A 55 1.97 13.83 -12.80
CA PHE A 55 0.77 13.99 -13.61
C PHE A 55 1.12 14.06 -15.10
N SER A 56 0.17 13.65 -15.93
CA SER A 56 0.27 13.79 -17.38
C SER A 56 -0.12 15.20 -17.79
N ASP A 57 0.73 15.86 -18.58
CA ASP A 57 0.39 17.08 -19.29
C ASP A 57 -0.36 16.79 -20.61
N GLU A 58 -0.48 15.52 -20.99
CA GLU A 58 -1.04 15.12 -22.27
C GLU A 58 -2.57 15.07 -22.25
N CYS A 59 -3.19 15.82 -23.16
CA CYS A 59 -4.64 15.90 -23.32
C CYS A 59 -5.30 14.66 -23.97
N TYR A 60 -4.53 13.64 -24.37
CA TYR A 60 -5.07 12.51 -25.16
C TYR A 60 -6.03 11.61 -24.36
N LEU A 61 -5.87 11.55 -23.03
CA LEU A 61 -6.76 10.83 -22.12
C LEU A 61 -7.21 11.78 -20.99
N PRO A 62 -8.24 12.62 -21.21
CA PRO A 62 -8.58 13.69 -20.27
C PRO A 62 -8.96 13.19 -18.88
N GLU A 63 -9.41 11.94 -18.76
CA GLU A 63 -9.77 11.32 -17.48
C GLU A 63 -8.59 10.63 -16.79
N ARG A 64 -7.47 10.38 -17.48
CA ARG A 64 -6.33 9.62 -16.96
C ARG A 64 -5.08 10.51 -16.96
N PHE A 65 -4.80 11.07 -15.80
CA PHE A 65 -3.72 12.05 -15.67
C PHE A 65 -2.82 11.82 -14.46
N ILE A 66 -2.99 10.74 -13.69
CA ILE A 66 -2.23 10.49 -12.46
C ILE A 66 -1.28 9.30 -12.62
N TYR A 67 0.02 9.51 -12.42
CA TYR A 67 1.02 8.45 -12.43
C TYR A 67 1.35 7.97 -11.02
N THR A 68 1.50 6.65 -10.87
CA THR A 68 1.83 5.99 -9.59
C THR A 68 3.04 5.07 -9.74
N GLU A 69 3.85 4.95 -8.70
CA GLU A 69 5.02 4.07 -8.63
C GLU A 69 4.62 2.58 -8.63
N SER A 70 4.37 2.04 -9.82
CA SER A 70 3.93 0.67 -10.05
C SER A 70 4.67 0.06 -11.23
N ASP A 71 4.51 -1.25 -11.46
CA ASP A 71 5.08 -1.93 -12.63
C ASP A 71 4.57 -1.36 -13.97
N ALA A 72 3.43 -0.65 -13.93
CA ALA A 72 2.86 0.09 -15.05
C ALA A 72 2.91 1.61 -14.82
N TYR A 73 4.03 2.13 -14.30
CA TYR A 73 4.22 3.56 -13.99
C TYR A 73 3.96 4.50 -15.17
N TRP A 74 4.13 4.02 -16.40
CA TRP A 74 3.95 4.76 -17.64
C TRP A 74 2.47 4.92 -18.04
N PHE A 75 1.54 4.22 -17.37
CA PHE A 75 0.12 4.25 -17.71
C PHE A 75 -0.70 5.02 -16.65
N PRO A 76 -1.26 6.20 -16.99
CA PRO A 76 -1.93 7.03 -16.02
C PRO A 76 -3.29 6.46 -15.60
N LYS A 77 -3.66 6.76 -14.36
CA LYS A 77 -4.92 6.33 -13.72
C LYS A 77 -5.92 7.47 -13.68
N LYS A 78 -7.20 7.11 -13.57
CA LYS A 78 -8.28 8.07 -13.29
C LYS A 78 -8.32 8.38 -11.80
N VAL A 79 -8.71 9.60 -11.44
CA VAL A 79 -8.82 10.01 -10.03
C VAL A 79 -9.84 9.13 -9.28
N GLU A 80 -10.93 8.73 -9.93
CA GLU A 80 -12.00 7.92 -9.32
C GLU A 80 -11.55 6.47 -9.03
N GLN A 81 -10.43 6.03 -9.61
CA GLN A 81 -9.84 4.71 -9.38
C GLN A 81 -8.88 4.71 -8.19
N LEU A 82 -8.55 5.88 -7.64
CA LEU A 82 -7.53 6.04 -6.61
C LEU A 82 -8.18 6.42 -5.28
N HIS A 83 -7.72 5.79 -4.21
CA HIS A 83 -8.17 6.08 -2.86
C HIS A 83 -6.96 6.47 -2.01
N LYS A 84 -7.02 7.65 -1.38
CA LYS A 84 -5.94 8.11 -0.49
C LYS A 84 -5.79 7.18 0.70
N VAL A 85 -4.54 6.89 1.01
CA VAL A 85 -4.16 6.02 2.12
C VAL A 85 -3.98 6.86 3.37
N GLU A 86 -4.62 6.43 4.45
CA GLU A 86 -4.46 7.04 5.76
C GLU A 86 -3.11 6.67 6.37
N LYS A 87 -2.72 7.38 7.43
CA LYS A 87 -1.50 7.08 8.18
C LYS A 87 -1.82 6.81 9.63
N THR A 88 -1.12 5.84 10.21
CA THR A 88 -1.12 5.62 11.66
C THR A 88 -0.38 6.75 12.37
N SER A 89 -0.46 6.79 13.70
CA SER A 89 0.32 7.73 14.53
C SER A 89 1.84 7.56 14.40
N THR A 90 2.31 6.38 13.98
CA THR A 90 3.72 6.08 13.67
C THR A 90 4.08 6.43 12.22
N GLY A 91 3.11 6.90 11.44
CA GLY A 91 3.23 7.30 10.05
C GLY A 91 3.18 6.15 9.03
N CYS A 92 2.97 4.91 9.48
CA CYS A 92 2.75 3.77 8.59
C CYS A 92 1.47 3.97 7.77
N LEU A 93 1.47 3.40 6.56
CA LEU A 93 0.35 3.48 5.64
C LEU A 93 -0.74 2.49 6.05
N LEU A 94 -1.98 2.95 6.21
CA LEU A 94 -3.11 2.15 6.69
C LEU A 94 -4.11 1.89 5.58
N VAL A 95 -4.43 0.62 5.33
CA VAL A 95 -5.44 0.17 4.37
C VAL A 95 -6.39 -0.79 5.05
N ARG A 96 -7.70 -0.55 4.92
CA ARG A 96 -8.75 -1.36 5.52
C ARG A 96 -9.52 -2.13 4.45
N GLU A 97 -9.77 -3.41 4.71
CA GLU A 97 -10.51 -4.31 3.82
C GLU A 97 -11.51 -5.14 4.63
N ALA A 98 -12.66 -5.43 4.03
CA ALA A 98 -13.61 -6.37 4.60
C ALA A 98 -13.49 -7.72 3.88
N THR A 99 -13.49 -8.81 4.64
CA THR A 99 -13.50 -10.18 4.11
C THR A 99 -14.66 -10.98 4.70
N PRO A 100 -15.34 -11.83 3.91
CA PRO A 100 -16.27 -12.82 4.45
C PRO A 100 -15.56 -14.03 5.07
N GLN A 101 -14.23 -14.13 4.93
CA GLN A 101 -13.45 -15.25 5.46
C GLN A 101 -13.42 -15.23 6.99
N SER A 102 -13.49 -16.40 7.59
CA SER A 102 -13.18 -16.58 9.01
C SER A 102 -11.68 -16.36 9.28
N LEU A 103 -11.32 -16.06 10.53
CA LEU A 103 -9.93 -15.90 10.97
C LEU A 103 -9.06 -17.08 10.54
N TYR A 104 -9.57 -18.31 10.70
CA TYR A 104 -8.86 -19.53 10.31
C TYR A 104 -8.58 -19.60 8.80
N GLN A 105 -9.55 -19.21 7.96
CA GLN A 105 -9.36 -19.19 6.51
C GLN A 105 -8.34 -18.13 6.11
N PHE A 106 -8.49 -16.91 6.64
CA PHE A 106 -7.56 -15.81 6.39
C PHE A 106 -6.13 -16.15 6.81
N GLU A 107 -5.97 -16.74 8.00
CA GLU A 107 -4.67 -17.14 8.52
C GLU A 107 -3.97 -18.18 7.64
N ASN A 108 -4.70 -19.18 7.13
CA ASN A 108 -4.10 -20.18 6.24
C ASN A 108 -3.63 -19.57 4.91
N GLU A 109 -4.38 -18.61 4.36
CA GLU A 109 -3.96 -17.88 3.15
C GLU A 109 -2.72 -17.01 3.40
N LEU A 110 -2.57 -16.49 4.62
CA LEU A 110 -1.42 -15.70 5.02
C LEU A 110 -0.16 -16.56 5.22
N ILE A 111 -0.30 -17.74 5.87
CA ILE A 111 0.82 -18.63 6.25
C ILE A 111 1.43 -19.36 5.04
N ASP A 112 0.71 -19.49 3.93
CA ASP A 112 1.32 -19.96 2.67
C ASP A 112 2.55 -19.10 2.26
N ASP A 113 2.63 -17.86 2.76
CA ASP A 113 3.83 -17.03 2.76
C ASP A 113 4.58 -17.15 4.10
N LEU A 114 5.69 -17.91 4.11
CA LEU A 114 6.52 -18.24 5.28
C LEU A 114 7.11 -17.03 6.03
N ASN A 115 6.92 -15.81 5.54
CA ASN A 115 7.44 -14.60 6.17
C ASN A 115 6.50 -14.00 7.22
N TRP A 116 5.23 -14.45 7.28
CA TRP A 116 4.27 -13.97 8.27
C TRP A 116 4.39 -14.72 9.60
N LYS A 117 4.41 -13.96 10.69
CA LYS A 117 4.48 -14.47 12.06
C LYS A 117 3.36 -13.88 12.88
N ILE A 118 2.77 -14.66 13.78
CA ILE A 118 1.81 -14.14 14.75
C ILE A 118 2.56 -13.19 15.69
N LEU A 119 2.09 -11.95 15.75
CA LEU A 119 2.57 -10.93 16.69
C LEU A 119 1.75 -10.98 17.98
N VAL A 120 0.42 -10.99 17.85
CA VAL A 120 -0.52 -11.06 18.97
C VAL A 120 -1.71 -11.94 18.58
N ARG A 121 -2.13 -12.81 19.50
CA ARG A 121 -3.43 -13.48 19.42
C ARG A 121 -4.21 -13.17 20.69
N ASP A 122 -5.23 -12.34 20.54
CA ASP A 122 -6.11 -11.94 21.63
C ASP A 122 -7.18 -13.02 21.87
N ASN A 123 -7.95 -13.35 20.82
CA ASN A 123 -9.00 -14.37 20.92
C ASN A 123 -9.25 -15.07 19.57
N LYS A 124 -10.34 -15.85 19.47
CA LYS A 124 -10.68 -16.62 18.25
C LYS A 124 -11.12 -15.75 17.06
N LEU A 125 -11.36 -14.47 17.29
CA LEU A 125 -11.87 -13.51 16.32
C LEU A 125 -10.90 -12.35 16.07
N HIS A 126 -9.80 -12.26 16.84
CA HIS A 126 -8.84 -11.17 16.78
C HIS A 126 -7.39 -11.66 16.85
N CYS A 127 -6.63 -11.39 15.78
CA CYS A 127 -5.23 -11.77 15.69
C CYS A 127 -4.47 -10.75 14.83
N VAL A 128 -3.19 -10.57 15.16
CA VAL A 128 -2.26 -9.67 14.48
C VAL A 128 -1.05 -10.48 14.03
N TRP A 129 -0.67 -10.32 12.77
CA TRP A 129 0.54 -10.90 12.20
C TRP A 129 1.46 -9.80 11.70
N CYS A 130 2.76 -10.07 11.68
CA CYS A 130 3.78 -9.20 11.14
C CYS A 130 4.65 -9.93 10.12
N ASN A 131 5.21 -9.17 9.18
CA ASN A 131 6.14 -9.62 8.17
C ASN A 131 7.35 -8.68 8.14
N ASP A 132 8.46 -9.15 8.72
CA ASP A 132 9.68 -8.34 8.85
C ASP A 132 10.35 -8.07 7.50
N PHE A 133 10.10 -8.91 6.49
CA PHE A 133 10.68 -8.75 5.16
C PHE A 133 9.98 -7.65 4.36
N THR A 134 8.65 -7.59 4.43
CA THR A 134 7.88 -6.53 3.77
C THR A 134 7.63 -5.30 4.65
N MET A 135 7.99 -5.39 5.94
CA MET A 135 7.70 -4.39 6.98
C MET A 135 6.19 -4.10 7.08
N GLU A 136 5.40 -5.16 7.02
CA GLU A 136 3.93 -5.09 7.07
C GLU A 136 3.39 -5.72 8.36
N VAL A 137 2.31 -5.15 8.85
CA VAL A 137 1.51 -5.69 9.94
C VAL A 137 0.07 -5.81 9.46
N VAL A 138 -0.57 -6.92 9.77
CA VAL A 138 -1.98 -7.13 9.44
C VAL A 138 -2.74 -7.50 10.70
N THR A 139 -3.82 -6.77 10.97
CA THR A 139 -4.76 -7.04 12.05
C THR A 139 -6.04 -7.56 11.44
N TYR A 140 -6.53 -8.70 11.92
CA TYR A 140 -7.84 -9.23 11.60
C TYR A 140 -8.74 -9.13 12.83
N CYS A 141 -9.94 -8.59 12.69
CA CYS A 141 -10.98 -8.57 13.73
C CYS A 141 -12.36 -8.83 13.10
N GLU A 142 -12.95 -10.01 13.33
CA GLU A 142 -14.31 -10.35 12.87
C GLU A 142 -14.60 -10.07 11.38
N GLY A 143 -13.61 -10.29 10.50
CA GLY A 143 -13.74 -10.05 9.05
C GLY A 143 -13.33 -8.64 8.61
N ASP A 144 -12.95 -7.79 9.54
CA ASP A 144 -12.29 -6.51 9.26
C ASP A 144 -10.77 -6.70 9.27
N ILE A 145 -10.12 -6.36 8.16
CA ILE A 145 -8.68 -6.48 7.97
C ILE A 145 -8.08 -5.09 7.89
N ILE A 146 -7.07 -4.82 8.71
CA ILE A 146 -6.28 -3.60 8.67
C ILE A 146 -4.84 -3.96 8.31
N TRP A 147 -4.42 -3.57 7.12
CA TRP A 147 -3.04 -3.64 6.66
C TRP A 147 -2.32 -2.37 7.03
N THR A 148 -1.12 -2.51 7.58
CA THR A 148 -0.24 -1.41 7.94
C THR A 148 1.12 -1.66 7.32
N SER A 149 1.55 -0.79 6.39
CA SER A 149 2.84 -0.90 5.70
C SER A 149 3.76 0.24 6.13
N ALA A 150 4.94 -0.10 6.65
CA ALA A 150 5.94 0.88 7.01
C ALA A 150 6.79 1.29 5.79
N LEU A 151 7.21 2.56 5.74
CA LEU A 151 8.11 3.06 4.70
C LEU A 151 9.58 2.84 5.02
N ASN A 152 9.89 2.55 6.29
CA ASN A 152 11.23 2.29 6.79
C ASN A 152 11.16 1.49 8.10
N GLN A 153 12.33 1.02 8.54
CA GLN A 153 12.47 0.17 9.73
C GLN A 153 12.00 0.85 11.02
N GLU A 154 12.27 2.15 11.20
CA GLU A 154 11.90 2.89 12.41
C GLU A 154 10.38 2.97 12.59
N MET A 155 9.66 3.24 11.49
CA MET A 155 8.20 3.26 11.48
C MET A 155 7.63 1.86 11.80
N TYR A 156 8.23 0.81 11.22
CA TYR A 156 7.83 -0.57 11.45
C TYR A 156 7.99 -0.95 12.92
N GLU A 157 9.16 -0.72 13.51
CA GLU A 157 9.44 -1.02 14.93
C GLU A 157 8.53 -0.23 15.87
N SER A 158 8.32 1.06 15.58
CA SER A 158 7.40 1.92 16.35
C SER A 158 5.97 1.38 16.32
N GLU A 159 5.52 0.88 15.16
CA GLU A 159 4.18 0.32 15.01
C GLU A 159 4.02 -1.02 15.73
N LEU A 160 5.03 -1.89 15.67
CA LEU A 160 5.04 -3.13 16.45
C LEU A 160 4.97 -2.85 17.96
N LEU A 161 5.77 -1.90 18.45
CA LEU A 161 5.75 -1.50 19.86
C LEU A 161 4.41 -0.91 20.27
N ARG A 162 3.80 -0.07 19.43
CA ARG A 162 2.47 0.51 19.66
C ARG A 162 1.41 -0.58 19.81
N ILE A 163 1.43 -1.57 18.92
CA ILE A 163 0.50 -2.70 18.93
C ILE A 163 0.70 -3.55 20.18
N LEU A 164 1.93 -3.96 20.47
CA LEU A 164 2.24 -4.77 21.66
C LEU A 164 1.86 -4.05 22.96
N SER A 165 2.06 -2.73 23.02
CA SER A 165 1.66 -1.90 24.17
C SER A 165 0.14 -1.87 24.36
N PHE A 166 -0.63 -1.82 23.26
CA PHE A 166 -2.09 -1.87 23.33
C PHE A 166 -2.59 -3.20 23.92
N PHE A 167 -2.01 -4.33 23.51
CA PHE A 167 -2.46 -5.65 23.97
C PHE A 167 -1.86 -6.12 25.30
N SER A 168 -0.76 -5.53 25.75
CA SER A 168 -0.19 -5.83 27.08
C SER A 168 -0.83 -5.02 28.21
N ALA A 169 -1.57 -3.96 27.86
CA ALA A 169 -2.28 -3.13 28.82
C ALA A 169 -3.66 -3.70 29.21
N HIS A 170 -4.09 -4.83 28.64
CA HIS A 170 -5.40 -5.47 28.82
C HIS A 170 -5.21 -6.94 29.20
#